data_AF-A0A1J5TS72-F1
#
_entry.id   AF-A0A1J5TS72-F1
#
_cell.length_a   1.000
_cell.length_b   1.000
_cell.length_c   1.000
_cell.angle_alpha   90.00
_cell.angle_beta   90.00
_cell.angle_gamma   90.00
#
_symmetry.space_group_name_H-M   'P 1'
#
loop_
_entity.id
_entity.type
_entity.pdbx_description
1 polymer ?
#
loop_
_entity_poly.entity_id
_entity_poly.type
_entity_poly.pdbx_seq_one_letter_code
_entity_poly.pdbx_strand_id
1 'polypeptide(L)'
;MSAAYSIFEAEFRSFLRRNTQALSKRLFGTIIIALLGLLFSFACIRLVKFVIDNPELFPEGSNEGYGTILLIFFALFTLRSAGITYRRIIKSKRMELHLVQPISPRQIMFGMFLSILIPNMLLASLLFLVFYTGNIVTNSNIDLSNEFLGLFFLFTILSALSGYMFSIVGALYPFSRKMTFLLTLSPILVVLMLVANGSHSYPNEALAITSICLLLLLIYFYNMDRIFIEALESYKIHSSSHKNPIRILQFKWLGSLLGTRVSSICSKEVISSIREKDVLSSAFSTFSIAFILVFWWFKMGIPSEPIGDLPSSLYYPGMLAISMYMGALLQCTMLGSTILGVEGKRMWIMKSNPVESILIMKGKASALIMMALPGLIAIWLPICILAGFPLKVTLFFGECVLILLFCNTGLGIWAGSAFANFEESDRGNPDILVQFMLMGTSAFISSIILILPATVMLWNHDLGLFAGLIFSFVSFGILFAGIRAASSSYKSIFIDSYGV
;
A
#
# COMPACT_ATOMS: atom_id res chain seq x y z
N MET A 1 -4.88 38.13 -10.46
CA MET A 1 -4.25 36.90 -9.90
C MET A 1 -4.13 35.88 -11.02
N SER A 2 -3.00 35.19 -11.15
CA SER A 2 -2.84 34.16 -12.17
C SER A 2 -3.80 32.99 -11.89
N ALA A 3 -4.45 32.44 -12.93
CA ALA A 3 -5.39 31.32 -12.78
C ALA A 3 -4.73 30.09 -12.10
N ALA A 4 -3.42 29.91 -12.27
CA ALA A 4 -2.68 28.86 -11.58
C ALA A 4 -2.64 29.05 -10.05
N TYR A 5 -2.52 30.29 -9.57
CA TYR A 5 -2.49 30.58 -8.14
C TYR A 5 -3.84 30.33 -7.47
N SER A 6 -4.94 30.72 -8.12
CA SER A 6 -6.28 30.46 -7.56
C SER A 6 -6.62 28.97 -7.51
N ILE A 7 -6.19 28.19 -8.51
CA ILE A 7 -6.31 26.73 -8.49
C ILE A 7 -5.49 26.14 -7.34
N PHE A 8 -4.23 26.57 -7.19
CA PHE A 8 -3.37 26.16 -6.09
C PHE A 8 -4.01 26.47 -4.73
N GLU A 9 -4.47 27.71 -4.53
CA GLU A 9 -5.05 28.16 -3.27
C GLU A 9 -6.31 27.38 -2.90
N ALA A 10 -7.20 27.13 -3.86
CA ALA A 10 -8.41 26.35 -3.65
C ALA A 10 -8.09 24.91 -3.20
N GLU A 11 -7.16 24.24 -3.90
CA GLU A 11 -6.74 22.88 -3.57
C GLU A 11 -6.00 22.84 -2.22
N PHE A 12 -5.12 23.81 -1.95
CA PHE A 12 -4.36 23.89 -0.70
C PHE A 12 -5.27 24.17 0.51
N ARG A 13 -6.22 25.10 0.41
CA ARG A 13 -7.22 25.34 1.45
C ARG A 13 -8.09 24.11 1.69
N SER A 14 -8.47 23.39 0.63
CA SER A 14 -9.23 22.14 0.76
C SER A 14 -8.41 21.05 1.47
N PHE A 15 -7.12 20.95 1.17
CA PHE A 15 -6.19 20.03 1.82
C PHE A 15 -6.02 20.36 3.31
N LEU A 16 -5.80 21.63 3.65
CA LEU A 16 -5.70 22.08 5.03
C LEU A 16 -6.99 21.81 5.80
N ARG A 17 -8.15 22.19 5.23
CA ARG A 17 -9.46 21.94 5.86
C ARG A 17 -9.70 20.45 6.12
N ARG A 18 -9.33 19.58 5.17
CA ARG A 18 -9.43 18.12 5.33
C ARG A 18 -8.53 17.62 6.45
N ASN A 19 -7.26 18.04 6.47
CA ASN A 19 -6.33 17.62 7.51
C ASN A 19 -6.76 18.11 8.90
N THR A 20 -7.26 19.35 9.02
CA THR A 20 -7.75 19.87 10.30
C THR A 20 -9.03 19.19 10.75
N GLN A 21 -9.95 18.86 9.84
CA GLN A 21 -11.13 18.06 10.15
C GLN A 21 -10.78 16.62 10.53
N ALA A 22 -9.78 16.02 9.88
CA ALA A 22 -9.29 14.68 10.22
C ALA A 22 -8.62 14.67 11.61
N LEU A 23 -7.79 15.67 11.91
CA LEU A 23 -7.19 15.88 13.23
C LEU A 23 -8.25 16.10 14.31
N SER A 24 -9.21 17.01 14.08
CA SER A 24 -10.21 17.37 15.10
C SER A 24 -11.14 16.22 15.42
N LYS A 25 -11.54 15.43 14.41
CA LYS A 25 -12.39 14.24 14.63
C LYS A 25 -11.69 13.17 15.46
N ARG A 26 -10.35 13.11 15.48
CA ARG A 26 -9.60 11.96 16.01
C ARG A 26 -8.30 12.32 16.71
N LEU A 27 -8.34 13.38 17.52
CA LEU A 27 -7.18 13.94 18.23
C LEU A 27 -6.37 12.88 18.97
N PHE A 28 -7.03 12.03 19.76
CA PHE A 28 -6.35 11.04 20.60
C PHE A 28 -5.55 10.02 19.78
N GLY A 29 -6.14 9.50 18.70
CA GLY A 29 -5.45 8.55 17.83
C GLY A 29 -4.32 9.18 17.03
N THR A 30 -4.49 10.41 16.55
CA THR A 30 -3.40 11.14 15.89
C THR A 30 -2.23 11.39 16.83
N ILE A 31 -2.49 11.69 18.12
CA ILE A 31 -1.45 11.84 19.14
C ILE A 31 -0.71 10.53 19.37
N ILE A 32 -1.43 9.41 19.51
CA ILE A 32 -0.82 8.08 19.69
C ILE A 32 0.07 7.70 18.51
N ILE A 33 -0.40 7.88 17.27
CA ILE A 33 0.40 7.60 16.07
C ILE A 33 1.62 8.52 15.99
N ALA A 34 1.45 9.80 16.29
CA ALA A 34 2.57 10.74 16.28
C ALA A 34 3.63 10.31 17.30
N LEU A 35 3.21 9.89 18.50
CA LEU A 35 4.11 9.41 19.55
C LEU A 35 4.79 8.09 19.17
N LEU A 36 4.05 7.11 18.66
CA LEU A 36 4.60 5.85 18.14
C LEU A 36 5.58 6.10 16.98
N GLY A 37 5.22 6.99 16.05
CA GLY A 37 6.05 7.39 14.92
C GLY A 37 7.35 8.07 15.39
N LEU A 38 7.28 8.93 16.41
CA LEU A 38 8.46 9.53 17.03
C LEU A 38 9.34 8.46 17.70
N LEU A 39 8.77 7.58 18.53
CA LEU A 39 9.51 6.49 19.17
C LEU A 39 10.21 5.59 18.15
N PHE A 40 9.49 5.20 17.10
CA PHE A 40 10.05 4.40 16.00
C PHE A 40 11.17 5.15 15.28
N SER A 41 10.99 6.44 14.99
CA SER A 41 12.03 7.26 14.36
C SER A 41 13.29 7.35 15.21
N PHE A 42 13.16 7.49 16.53
CA PHE A 42 14.30 7.54 17.45
C PHE A 42 14.99 6.17 17.56
N ALA A 43 14.23 5.08 17.58
CA ALA A 43 14.78 3.74 17.51
C ALA A 43 15.56 3.50 16.21
N CYS A 44 15.03 3.95 15.07
CA CYS A 44 15.72 3.88 13.79
C CYS A 44 17.01 4.70 13.78
N ILE A 45 17.02 5.92 14.30
CA ILE A 45 18.24 6.77 14.39
C ILE A 45 19.30 6.07 15.24
N ARG A 46 18.90 5.47 16.36
CA ARG A 46 19.81 4.71 17.23
C ARG A 46 20.36 3.46 16.54
N LEU A 47 19.53 2.74 15.79
CA LEU A 47 19.97 1.60 14.97
C LEU A 47 20.95 2.04 13.88
N VAL A 48 20.67 3.13 13.19
CA VAL A 48 21.58 3.69 12.16
C VAL A 48 22.92 4.04 12.79
N LYS A 49 22.93 4.71 13.95
CA LYS A 49 24.18 4.96 14.69
C LYS A 49 24.91 3.67 15.06
N PHE A 50 24.19 2.67 15.57
CA PHE A 50 24.78 1.37 15.92
C PHE A 50 25.45 0.69 14.71
N VAL A 51 24.85 0.79 13.53
CA VAL A 51 25.43 0.26 12.28
C VAL A 51 26.67 1.06 11.87
N ILE A 52 26.63 2.39 11.97
CA ILE A 52 27.78 3.26 11.66
C ILE A 52 28.96 2.97 12.60
N ASP A 53 28.68 2.77 13.89
CA ASP A 53 29.70 2.55 14.92
C ASP A 53 30.33 1.14 14.84
N ASN A 54 29.70 0.16 14.16
CA ASN A 54 30.17 -1.23 14.07
C ASN A 54 30.34 -1.72 12.62
N PRO A 55 31.31 -1.16 11.86
CA PRO A 55 31.47 -1.45 10.44
C PRO A 55 31.86 -2.90 10.14
N GLU A 56 32.59 -3.55 11.06
CA GLU A 56 33.09 -4.92 10.90
C GLU A 56 31.98 -5.98 10.84
N LEU A 57 30.81 -5.69 11.44
CA LEU A 57 29.62 -6.56 11.41
C LEU A 57 28.84 -6.44 10.10
N PHE A 58 29.08 -5.39 9.30
CA PHE A 58 28.33 -5.07 8.08
C PHE A 58 29.27 -4.74 6.91
N PRO A 59 29.99 -5.74 6.36
CA PRO A 59 31.08 -5.54 5.41
C PRO A 59 30.67 -4.92 4.06
N GLU A 60 29.37 -4.95 3.71
CA GLU A 60 28.82 -4.28 2.51
C GLU A 60 28.05 -2.98 2.85
N GLY A 61 27.74 -2.72 4.13
CA GLY A 61 26.78 -1.68 4.55
C GLY A 61 27.37 -0.51 5.32
N SER A 62 28.65 -0.56 5.68
CA SER A 62 29.26 0.43 6.57
C SER A 62 29.93 1.62 5.88
N ASN A 63 29.96 1.65 4.54
CA ASN A 63 30.63 2.70 3.77
C ASN A 63 29.79 3.31 2.64
N GLU A 64 28.53 2.88 2.43
CA GLU A 64 27.62 3.63 1.57
C GLU A 64 26.95 4.71 2.41
N GLY A 65 27.53 5.92 2.43
CA GLY A 65 27.05 7.02 3.27
C GLY A 65 25.63 7.51 2.96
N TYR A 66 25.35 8.79 3.18
CA TYR A 66 23.98 9.36 3.06
C TYR A 66 23.29 9.20 1.68
N GLY A 67 23.99 8.70 0.64
CA GLY A 67 23.43 8.48 -0.69
C GLY A 67 22.32 7.42 -0.76
N THR A 68 22.43 6.35 0.02
CA THR A 68 21.38 5.32 0.12
C THR A 68 20.09 5.87 0.71
N ILE A 69 20.22 6.75 1.71
CA ILE A 69 19.11 7.47 2.34
C ILE A 69 18.43 8.39 1.30
N LEU A 70 19.21 9.13 0.51
CA LEU A 70 18.67 9.99 -0.56
C LEU A 70 17.96 9.17 -1.64
N LEU A 71 18.47 8.00 -2.00
CA LEU A 71 17.85 7.12 -2.99
C LEU A 71 16.50 6.58 -2.51
N ILE A 72 16.44 6.06 -1.28
CA ILE A 72 15.20 5.56 -0.67
C ILE A 72 14.19 6.70 -0.56
N PHE A 73 14.65 7.87 -0.10
CA PHE A 73 13.84 9.07 0.01
C PHE A 73 13.25 9.49 -1.35
N PHE A 74 14.08 9.57 -2.39
CA PHE A 74 13.66 9.90 -3.75
C PHE A 74 12.64 8.89 -4.28
N ALA A 75 12.88 7.58 -4.14
CA ALA A 75 11.95 6.55 -4.59
C ALA A 75 10.59 6.62 -3.87
N LEU A 76 10.57 6.82 -2.56
CA LEU A 76 9.32 6.92 -1.80
C LEU A 76 8.52 8.18 -2.15
N PHE A 77 9.19 9.33 -2.26
CA PHE A 77 8.52 10.59 -2.59
C PHE A 77 8.03 10.64 -4.04
N THR A 78 8.75 10.02 -4.99
CA THR A 78 8.30 9.88 -6.38
C THR A 78 7.07 9.00 -6.50
N LEU A 79 7.04 7.86 -5.82
CA LEU A 79 5.87 6.98 -5.78
C LEU A 79 4.67 7.68 -5.15
N ARG A 80 4.89 8.41 -4.05
CA ARG A 80 3.84 9.19 -3.38
C ARG A 80 3.28 10.28 -4.30
N SER A 81 4.12 11.08 -4.94
CA SER A 81 3.68 12.16 -5.84
C SER A 81 2.95 11.61 -7.06
N ALA A 82 3.41 10.49 -7.63
CA ALA A 82 2.73 9.77 -8.70
C ALA A 82 1.35 9.23 -8.28
N GLY A 83 1.24 8.68 -7.06
CA GLY A 83 -0.02 8.20 -6.53
C GLY A 83 -1.03 9.33 -6.30
N ILE A 84 -0.59 10.45 -5.71
CA ILE A 84 -1.45 11.61 -5.42
C ILE A 84 -1.95 12.25 -6.72
N THR A 85 -1.06 12.47 -7.70
CA THR A 85 -1.44 12.99 -9.01
C THR A 85 -2.46 12.10 -9.70
N TYR A 86 -2.24 10.78 -9.70
CA TYR A 86 -3.15 9.87 -10.39
C TYR A 86 -4.57 9.96 -9.80
N ARG A 87 -4.67 9.98 -8.46
CA ARG A 87 -5.95 10.04 -7.75
C ARG A 87 -6.63 11.40 -7.84
N ARG A 88 -5.89 12.50 -7.61
CA ARG A 88 -6.46 13.85 -7.49
C ARG A 88 -6.62 14.58 -8.82
N ILE A 89 -5.81 14.25 -9.82
CA ILE A 89 -5.77 14.98 -11.10
C ILE A 89 -6.39 14.13 -12.20
N ILE A 90 -5.92 12.88 -12.38
CA ILE A 90 -6.32 12.06 -13.53
C ILE A 90 -7.71 11.43 -13.34
N LYS A 91 -7.96 10.84 -12.17
CA LYS A 91 -9.25 10.20 -11.85
C LYS A 91 -10.34 11.19 -11.41
N SER A 92 -9.96 12.42 -11.07
CA SER A 92 -10.87 13.38 -10.44
C SER A 92 -11.83 14.03 -11.42
N LYS A 93 -13.13 14.02 -11.07
CA LYS A 93 -14.16 14.78 -11.79
C LYS A 93 -13.99 16.30 -11.69
N ARG A 94 -13.29 16.80 -10.66
CA ARG A 94 -13.03 18.24 -10.52
C ARG A 94 -12.18 18.78 -11.66
N MET A 95 -11.33 17.94 -12.24
CA MET A 95 -10.54 18.32 -13.41
C MET A 95 -11.42 18.70 -14.61
N GLU A 96 -12.61 18.12 -14.71
CA GLU A 96 -13.58 18.46 -15.78
C GLU A 96 -14.07 19.90 -15.63
N LEU A 97 -14.32 20.36 -14.40
CA LEU A 97 -14.73 21.74 -14.15
C LEU A 97 -13.63 22.73 -14.53
N HIS A 98 -12.36 22.39 -14.27
CA HIS A 98 -11.23 23.24 -14.65
C HIS A 98 -10.99 23.26 -16.17
N LEU A 99 -11.20 22.13 -16.86
CA LEU A 99 -11.04 22.05 -18.32
C LEU A 99 -12.15 22.76 -19.11
N VAL A 100 -13.33 22.94 -18.52
CA VAL A 100 -14.44 23.70 -19.14
C VAL A 100 -14.24 25.21 -19.00
N GLN A 101 -13.42 25.65 -18.04
CA GLN A 101 -13.10 27.07 -17.87
C GLN A 101 -12.15 27.55 -18.99
N PRO A 102 -12.19 28.84 -19.37
CA PRO A 102 -11.31 29.42 -20.40
C PRO A 102 -9.89 29.63 -19.84
N ILE A 103 -9.26 28.57 -19.35
CA ILE A 103 -7.94 28.55 -18.75
C ILE A 103 -7.05 27.63 -19.58
N SER A 104 -5.82 28.07 -19.87
CA SER A 104 -4.88 27.21 -20.59
C SER A 104 -4.54 25.95 -19.78
N PRO A 105 -4.44 24.77 -20.41
CA PRO A 105 -4.06 23.52 -19.73
C PRO A 105 -2.75 23.63 -18.95
N ARG A 106 -1.80 24.45 -19.45
CA ARG A 106 -0.53 24.76 -18.78
C ARG A 106 -0.72 25.38 -17.41
N GLN A 107 -1.62 26.37 -17.29
CA GLN A 107 -1.88 27.04 -16.02
C GLN A 107 -2.58 26.10 -15.03
N ILE A 108 -3.46 25.23 -15.51
CA ILE A 108 -4.11 24.19 -14.69
C ILE A 108 -3.06 23.22 -14.17
N MET A 109 -2.20 22.70 -15.06
CA MET A 109 -1.14 21.76 -14.72
C MET A 109 -0.15 22.34 -13.72
N PHE A 110 0.25 23.61 -13.88
CA PHE A 110 1.14 24.29 -12.95
C PHE A 110 0.50 24.51 -11.57
N GLY A 111 -0.75 24.97 -11.51
CA GLY A 111 -1.48 25.13 -10.25
C GLY A 111 -1.66 23.82 -9.49
N MET A 112 -1.99 22.75 -10.21
CA MET A 112 -2.11 21.40 -9.65
C MET A 112 -0.77 20.82 -9.21
N PHE A 113 0.30 21.05 -9.95
CA PHE A 113 1.66 20.66 -9.55
C PHE A 113 2.08 21.34 -8.24
N LEU A 114 1.85 22.66 -8.10
CA LEU A 114 2.13 23.39 -6.86
C LEU A 114 1.35 22.83 -5.66
N SER A 115 0.12 22.38 -5.89
CA SER A 115 -0.71 21.74 -4.85
C SER A 115 -0.13 20.42 -4.31
N ILE A 116 0.83 19.82 -5.03
CA ILE A 116 1.53 18.58 -4.64
C ILE A 116 2.93 18.90 -4.13
N LEU A 117 3.64 19.81 -4.81
CA LEU A 117 4.98 20.23 -4.42
C LEU A 117 5.01 20.80 -3.00
N ILE A 118 4.14 21.77 -2.69
CA ILE A 118 4.18 22.48 -1.40
C ILE A 118 3.90 21.54 -0.21
N PRO A 119 2.85 20.68 -0.24
CA PRO A 119 2.68 19.69 0.82
C PRO A 119 3.83 18.67 0.94
N ASN A 120 4.48 18.30 -0.17
CA ASN A 120 5.65 17.42 -0.11
C ASN A 120 6.86 18.12 0.52
N MET A 121 7.09 19.40 0.23
CA MET A 121 8.14 20.21 0.87
C MET A 121 7.89 20.32 2.39
N LEU A 122 6.65 20.59 2.81
CA LEU A 122 6.27 20.66 4.22
C LEU A 122 6.45 19.30 4.93
N LEU A 123 6.14 18.20 4.25
CA LEU A 123 6.36 16.87 4.81
C LEU A 123 7.86 16.56 4.95
N ALA A 124 8.65 16.88 3.92
CA ALA A 124 10.08 16.66 3.94
C ALA A 124 10.78 17.48 5.03
N SER A 125 10.40 18.75 5.20
CA SER A 125 10.92 19.57 6.29
C SER A 125 10.52 19.05 7.67
N LEU A 126 9.30 18.51 7.82
CA LEU A 126 8.87 17.87 9.06
C LEU A 126 9.67 16.60 9.37
N LEU A 127 9.91 15.75 8.36
CA LEU A 127 10.75 14.56 8.52
C LEU A 127 12.19 14.93 8.90
N PHE A 128 12.74 15.97 8.27
CA PHE A 128 14.06 16.49 8.59
C PHE A 128 14.13 17.04 10.03
N LEU A 129 13.10 17.75 10.49
CA LEU A 129 12.99 18.23 11.87
C LEU A 129 12.94 17.08 12.88
N VAL A 130 12.15 16.03 12.59
CA VAL A 130 12.09 14.82 13.43
C VAL A 130 13.45 14.13 13.49
N PHE A 131 14.16 14.03 12.36
CA PHE A 131 15.51 13.46 12.35
C PHE A 131 16.50 14.30 13.17
N TYR A 132 16.49 15.62 12.98
CA TYR A 132 17.38 16.53 13.70
C TYR A 132 17.15 16.51 15.21
N THR A 133 15.88 16.59 15.63
CA THR A 133 15.49 16.49 17.05
C THR A 133 15.82 15.11 17.62
N GLY A 134 15.56 14.04 16.86
CA GLY A 134 15.95 12.68 17.24
C GLY A 134 17.46 12.55 17.45
N ASN A 135 18.27 13.12 16.56
CA ASN A 135 19.73 13.08 16.64
C ASN A 135 20.27 13.72 17.95
N ILE A 136 19.65 14.83 18.38
CA ILE A 136 19.95 15.50 19.65
C ILE A 136 19.49 14.63 20.83
N VAL A 137 18.25 14.13 20.80
CA VAL A 137 17.67 13.35 21.91
C VAL A 137 18.39 12.03 22.13
N THR A 138 18.83 11.35 21.06
CA THR A 138 19.54 10.07 21.14
C THR A 138 21.06 10.24 21.31
N ASN A 139 21.58 11.47 21.41
CA ASN A 139 23.02 11.79 21.43
C ASN A 139 23.79 11.04 20.33
N SER A 140 23.20 10.97 19.14
CA SER A 140 23.78 10.19 18.05
C SER A 140 24.94 10.93 17.36
N ASN A 141 24.99 12.27 17.43
CA ASN A 141 26.04 13.10 16.81
C ASN A 141 26.27 12.76 15.32
N ILE A 142 25.20 12.45 14.58
CA ILE A 142 25.30 12.24 13.13
C ILE A 142 25.49 13.62 12.48
N ASP A 143 26.63 13.84 11.84
CA ASP A 143 26.93 15.09 11.16
C ASP A 143 26.14 15.23 9.86
N LEU A 144 25.39 16.33 9.74
CA LEU A 144 24.63 16.68 8.54
C LEU A 144 25.38 17.78 7.80
N SER A 145 26.00 17.43 6.67
CA SER A 145 26.72 18.41 5.84
C SER A 145 25.75 19.35 5.11
N ASN A 146 26.20 20.56 4.81
CA ASN A 146 25.43 21.53 4.02
C ASN A 146 25.10 21.00 2.61
N GLU A 147 25.99 20.17 2.05
CA GLU A 147 25.81 19.54 0.75
C GLU A 147 24.67 18.51 0.78
N PHE A 148 24.56 17.72 1.85
CA PHE A 148 23.44 16.81 2.06
C PHE A 148 22.10 17.56 2.14
N LEU A 149 22.06 18.69 2.84
CA LEU A 149 20.86 19.53 2.90
C LEU A 149 20.45 20.06 1.52
N GLY A 150 21.42 20.54 0.74
CA GLY A 150 21.20 20.98 -0.64
C GLY A 150 20.61 19.87 -1.51
N LEU A 151 21.21 18.68 -1.45
CA LEU A 151 20.72 17.50 -2.18
C LEU A 151 19.34 17.07 -1.70
N PHE A 152 19.08 17.02 -0.40
CA PHE A 152 17.80 16.64 0.17
C PHE A 152 16.66 17.52 -0.38
N PHE A 153 16.82 18.84 -0.37
CA PHE A 153 15.82 19.74 -0.93
C PHE A 153 15.71 19.65 -2.45
N LEU A 154 16.81 19.47 -3.19
CA LEU A 154 16.71 19.23 -4.64
C LEU A 154 15.93 17.95 -4.93
N PHE A 155 16.25 16.84 -4.27
CA PHE A 155 15.54 15.56 -4.44
C PHE A 155 14.05 15.65 -4.05
N THR A 156 13.65 16.52 -3.11
CA THR A 156 12.20 16.76 -2.85
C THR A 156 11.47 17.39 -4.05
N ILE A 157 12.11 18.35 -4.73
CA ILE A 157 11.51 19.02 -5.90
C ILE A 157 11.51 18.07 -7.09
N LEU A 158 12.63 17.40 -7.35
CA LEU A 158 12.77 16.43 -8.44
C LEU A 158 11.81 15.25 -8.26
N SER A 159 11.60 14.76 -7.04
CA SER A 159 10.67 13.65 -6.78
C SER A 159 9.21 14.04 -7.02
N ALA A 160 8.83 15.27 -6.66
CA ALA A 160 7.50 15.80 -6.95
C ALA A 160 7.28 15.95 -8.47
N LEU A 161 8.26 16.52 -9.19
CA LEU A 161 8.21 16.70 -10.65
C LEU A 161 8.13 15.36 -11.37
N SER A 162 9.10 14.47 -11.13
CA SER A 162 9.16 13.18 -11.83
C SER A 162 7.90 12.36 -11.58
N GLY A 163 7.45 12.19 -10.33
CA GLY A 163 6.23 11.44 -10.06
C GLY A 163 4.97 12.07 -10.66
N TYR A 164 4.89 13.40 -10.75
CA TYR A 164 3.80 14.07 -11.47
C TYR A 164 3.74 13.67 -12.95
N MET A 165 4.91 13.69 -13.60
CA MET A 165 5.04 13.34 -15.02
C MET A 165 4.78 11.86 -15.28
N PHE A 166 5.30 10.97 -14.42
CA PHE A 166 5.04 9.53 -14.52
C PHE A 166 3.57 9.18 -14.42
N SER A 167 2.82 9.92 -13.61
CA SER A 167 1.38 9.71 -13.48
C SER A 167 0.63 10.06 -14.75
N ILE A 168 0.94 11.23 -15.36
CA ILE A 168 0.33 11.66 -16.63
C ILE A 168 0.65 10.67 -17.74
N VAL A 169 1.93 10.34 -17.92
CA VAL A 169 2.36 9.33 -18.91
C VAL A 169 1.73 7.97 -18.62
N GLY A 170 1.61 7.63 -17.34
CA GLY A 170 1.06 6.37 -16.87
C GLY A 170 -0.40 6.15 -17.26
N ALA A 171 -1.16 7.21 -17.50
CA ALA A 171 -2.56 7.19 -17.89
C ALA A 171 -2.80 7.14 -19.40
N LEU A 172 -1.77 7.35 -20.23
CA LEU A 172 -1.89 7.32 -21.69
C LEU A 172 -2.26 5.92 -22.22
N TYR A 173 -3.15 5.93 -23.22
CA TYR A 173 -3.43 4.79 -24.09
C TYR A 173 -3.26 5.20 -25.55
N PRO A 174 -2.75 4.32 -26.44
CA PRO A 174 -2.37 2.92 -26.23
C PRO A 174 -1.03 2.72 -25.50
N PHE A 175 -0.76 1.49 -25.04
CA PHE A 175 0.46 1.13 -24.30
C PHE A 175 1.76 1.47 -25.05
N SER A 176 1.75 1.47 -26.39
CA SER A 176 2.91 1.87 -27.20
C SER A 176 3.34 3.32 -26.95
N ARG A 177 2.39 4.26 -26.87
CA ARG A 177 2.68 5.67 -26.53
C ARG A 177 3.18 5.83 -25.10
N LYS A 178 2.62 5.04 -24.18
CA LYS A 178 3.10 4.99 -22.80
C LYS A 178 4.57 4.53 -22.74
N MET A 179 4.93 3.50 -23.51
CA MET A 179 6.31 3.01 -23.58
C MET A 179 7.26 4.03 -24.18
N THR A 180 6.89 4.75 -25.24
CA THR A 180 7.77 5.78 -25.83
C THR A 180 8.08 6.90 -24.83
N PHE A 181 7.09 7.37 -24.07
CA PHE A 181 7.31 8.42 -23.08
C PHE A 181 8.06 7.92 -21.84
N LEU A 182 7.80 6.68 -21.40
CA LEU A 182 8.60 6.06 -20.34
C LEU A 182 10.06 5.88 -20.76
N LEU A 183 10.32 5.49 -22.01
CA LEU A 183 11.68 5.40 -22.55
C LEU A 183 12.37 6.76 -22.58
N THR A 184 11.65 7.87 -22.78
CA THR A 184 12.25 9.22 -22.69
C THR A 184 12.52 9.70 -21.27
N LEU A 185 11.69 9.32 -20.29
CA LEU A 185 11.84 9.75 -18.89
C LEU A 185 12.76 8.82 -18.07
N SER A 186 12.85 7.55 -18.43
CA SER A 186 13.62 6.54 -17.69
C SER A 186 15.12 6.83 -17.57
N PRO A 187 15.83 7.38 -18.57
CA PRO A 187 17.26 7.67 -18.44
C PRO A 187 17.51 8.74 -17.38
N ILE A 188 16.64 9.75 -17.29
CA ILE A 188 16.75 10.81 -16.28
C ILE A 188 16.56 10.22 -14.88
N LEU A 189 15.61 9.30 -14.69
CA LEU A 189 15.45 8.61 -13.40
C LEU A 189 16.67 7.76 -13.05
N VAL A 190 17.19 6.98 -14.01
CA VAL A 190 18.36 6.12 -13.76
C VAL A 190 19.56 6.97 -13.37
N VAL A 191 19.80 8.09 -14.07
CA VAL A 191 20.84 9.05 -13.69
C VAL A 191 20.61 9.58 -12.28
N LEU A 192 19.39 9.98 -11.93
CA LEU A 192 19.08 10.47 -10.59
C LEU A 192 19.27 9.41 -9.50
N MET A 193 18.95 8.14 -9.77
CA MET A 193 19.17 7.04 -8.83
C MET A 193 20.67 6.74 -8.66
N LEU A 194 21.45 6.75 -9.75
CA LEU A 194 22.90 6.55 -9.68
C LEU A 194 23.60 7.70 -8.96
N VAL A 195 23.21 8.95 -9.25
CA VAL A 195 23.75 10.14 -8.59
C VAL A 195 23.34 10.19 -7.12
N ALA A 196 22.13 9.75 -6.77
CA ALA A 196 21.74 9.61 -5.38
C ALA A 196 22.64 8.62 -4.64
N ASN A 197 22.95 7.47 -5.23
CA ASN A 197 23.81 6.48 -4.59
C ASN A 197 25.28 6.97 -4.46
N GLY A 198 25.79 7.62 -5.51
CA GLY A 198 27.16 8.14 -5.56
C GLY A 198 27.37 9.51 -4.90
N SER A 199 26.34 10.10 -4.27
CA SER A 199 26.43 11.48 -3.76
C SER A 199 27.44 11.63 -2.63
N HIS A 200 27.72 10.56 -1.88
CA HIS A 200 28.65 10.58 -0.76
C HIS A 200 30.10 10.81 -1.19
N SER A 201 30.52 10.27 -2.34
CA SER A 201 31.90 10.38 -2.82
C SER A 201 32.18 11.72 -3.51
N TYR A 202 31.19 12.28 -4.22
CA TYR A 202 31.34 13.53 -4.99
C TYR A 202 30.12 14.45 -4.84
N PRO A 203 29.96 15.12 -3.68
CA PRO A 203 28.76 15.90 -3.38
C PRO A 203 28.56 17.12 -4.30
N ASN A 204 29.64 17.83 -4.64
CA ASN A 204 29.58 19.00 -5.52
C ASN A 204 29.17 18.64 -6.95
N GLU A 205 29.67 17.51 -7.45
CA GLU A 205 29.28 17.00 -8.77
C GLU A 205 27.82 16.53 -8.77
N ALA A 206 27.38 15.86 -7.69
CA ALA A 206 26.00 15.44 -7.52
C ALA A 206 25.03 16.65 -7.51
N LEU A 207 25.39 17.74 -6.83
CA LEU A 207 24.60 18.99 -6.84
C LEU A 207 24.50 19.59 -8.25
N ALA A 208 25.61 19.62 -9.00
CA ALA A 208 25.62 20.11 -10.37
C ALA A 208 24.72 19.26 -11.28
N ILE A 209 24.89 17.93 -11.27
CA ILE A 209 24.11 17.01 -12.12
C ILE A 209 22.61 17.06 -11.78
N THR A 210 22.27 17.04 -10.48
CA THR A 210 20.86 17.12 -10.06
C THR A 210 20.20 18.44 -10.46
N SER A 211 20.93 19.56 -10.43
CA SER A 211 20.42 20.85 -10.90
C SER A 211 20.16 20.87 -12.42
N ILE A 212 21.04 20.23 -13.21
CA ILE A 212 20.86 20.08 -14.67
C ILE A 212 19.64 19.20 -14.96
N CYS A 213 19.48 18.08 -14.23
CA CYS A 213 18.30 17.22 -14.36
C CYS A 213 17.01 17.96 -14.02
N LEU A 214 17.02 18.82 -13.00
CA LEU A 214 15.87 19.66 -12.65
C LEU A 214 15.51 20.61 -13.79
N LEU A 215 16.50 21.28 -14.40
CA LEU A 215 16.27 22.17 -15.54
C LEU A 215 15.67 21.42 -16.73
N LEU A 216 16.22 20.26 -17.08
CA LEU A 216 15.69 19.41 -18.16
C LEU A 216 14.25 18.96 -17.87
N LEU A 217 13.94 18.54 -16.65
CA LEU A 217 12.59 18.15 -16.25
C LEU A 217 11.61 19.32 -16.29
N LEU A 218 12.04 20.54 -15.96
CA LEU A 218 11.21 21.74 -16.07
C LEU A 218 10.89 22.09 -17.54
N ILE A 219 11.86 21.97 -18.45
CA ILE A 219 11.63 22.14 -19.89
C ILE A 219 10.62 21.10 -20.40
N TYR A 220 10.79 19.85 -19.99
CA TYR A 220 9.88 18.79 -20.37
C TYR A 220 8.47 19.01 -19.78
N PHE A 221 8.38 19.43 -18.51
CA PHE A 221 7.14 19.85 -17.84
C PHE A 221 6.42 20.95 -18.59
N TYR A 222 7.13 21.97 -19.04
CA TYR A 222 6.54 23.07 -19.79
C TYR A 222 5.86 22.61 -21.09
N ASN A 223 6.37 21.56 -21.73
CA ASN A 223 5.89 21.05 -23.02
C ASN A 223 4.86 19.90 -22.90
N MET A 224 4.41 19.53 -21.70
CA MET A 224 3.48 18.40 -21.50
C MET A 224 1.98 18.75 -21.59
N ASP A 225 1.62 19.93 -22.06
CA ASP A 225 0.23 20.41 -22.13
C ASP A 225 -0.71 19.53 -22.97
N ARG A 226 -0.29 19.12 -24.16
CA ARG A 226 -1.08 18.25 -25.05
C ARG A 226 -1.20 16.84 -24.48
N ILE A 227 -0.11 16.32 -23.93
CA ILE A 227 -0.06 14.97 -23.35
C ILE A 227 -0.97 14.90 -22.12
N PHE A 228 -1.04 15.97 -21.34
CA PHE A 228 -1.94 16.07 -20.19
C PHE A 228 -3.41 15.93 -20.57
N ILE A 229 -3.86 16.60 -21.64
CA ILE A 229 -5.25 16.49 -22.12
C ILE A 229 -5.53 15.06 -22.63
N GLU A 230 -4.63 14.52 -23.43
CA GLU A 230 -4.77 13.16 -24.00
C GLU A 230 -4.83 12.09 -22.88
N ALA A 231 -4.04 12.24 -21.82
CA ALA A 231 -4.07 11.36 -20.66
C ALA A 231 -5.44 11.37 -19.94
N LEU A 232 -6.10 12.53 -19.87
CA LEU A 232 -7.43 12.65 -19.27
C LEU A 232 -8.52 12.04 -20.15
N GLU A 233 -8.46 12.25 -21.47
CA GLU A 233 -9.42 11.67 -22.41
C GLU A 233 -9.30 10.15 -22.50
N SER A 234 -8.08 9.63 -22.62
CA SER A 234 -7.80 8.20 -22.70
C SER A 234 -8.30 7.43 -21.47
N TYR A 235 -8.11 8.00 -20.26
CA TYR A 235 -8.67 7.44 -19.03
C TYR A 235 -10.20 7.30 -19.10
N LYS A 236 -10.91 8.32 -19.61
CA LYS A 236 -12.39 8.31 -19.70
C LYS A 236 -12.90 7.26 -20.68
N ILE A 237 -12.30 7.19 -21.86
CA ILE A 237 -12.76 6.27 -22.92
C ILE A 237 -12.52 4.81 -22.50
N HIS A 238 -11.40 4.50 -21.85
CA HIS A 238 -11.03 3.11 -21.53
C HIS A 238 -11.53 2.63 -20.16
N SER A 239 -11.86 3.54 -19.24
CA SER A 239 -12.50 3.18 -17.96
C SER A 239 -13.96 2.70 -18.13
N SER A 240 -14.60 2.96 -19.28
CA SER A 240 -16.03 2.68 -19.52
C SER A 240 -16.33 1.39 -20.32
N SER A 241 -15.35 0.73 -20.95
CA SER A 241 -15.64 -0.45 -21.80
C SER A 241 -16.00 -1.69 -20.97
N HIS A 242 -17.26 -2.14 -21.01
CA HIS A 242 -17.82 -3.21 -20.17
C HIS A 242 -17.60 -4.65 -20.70
N LYS A 243 -16.79 -4.86 -21.74
CA LYS A 243 -16.66 -6.18 -22.37
C LYS A 243 -15.59 -7.02 -21.68
N ASN A 244 -16.01 -8.12 -21.05
CA ASN A 244 -15.15 -9.11 -20.41
C ASN A 244 -14.62 -10.14 -21.43
N PRO A 245 -13.30 -10.23 -21.67
CA PRO A 245 -12.76 -11.27 -22.53
C PRO A 245 -12.53 -12.62 -21.83
N ILE A 246 -12.48 -12.70 -20.49
CA ILE A 246 -11.98 -13.90 -19.77
C ILE A 246 -13.12 -14.66 -19.06
N ARG A 247 -13.47 -15.85 -19.55
CA ARG A 247 -14.57 -16.69 -19.03
C ARG A 247 -14.25 -17.39 -17.69
N ILE A 248 -12.98 -17.60 -17.35
CA ILE A 248 -12.54 -18.34 -16.14
C ILE A 248 -12.92 -17.60 -14.84
N LEU A 249 -12.97 -16.26 -14.87
CA LEU A 249 -13.30 -15.42 -13.71
C LEU A 249 -14.81 -15.33 -13.41
N GLN A 250 -15.64 -16.14 -14.08
CA GLN A 250 -17.10 -16.17 -13.85
C GLN A 250 -17.52 -17.07 -12.69
N PHE A 251 -16.60 -17.82 -12.07
CA PHE A 251 -16.79 -18.62 -10.85
C PHE A 251 -18.12 -19.40 -10.77
N LYS A 252 -18.63 -19.93 -11.88
CA LYS A 252 -19.93 -20.64 -11.91
C LYS A 252 -19.96 -21.87 -11.00
N TRP A 253 -18.81 -22.49 -10.75
CA TRP A 253 -18.64 -23.63 -9.85
C TRP A 253 -18.90 -23.29 -8.37
N LEU A 254 -18.66 -22.04 -7.94
CA LEU A 254 -19.00 -21.57 -6.58
C LEU A 254 -20.51 -21.50 -6.35
N GLY A 255 -21.32 -21.56 -7.41
CA GLY A 255 -22.77 -21.57 -7.34
C GLY A 255 -23.34 -22.77 -6.56
N SER A 256 -22.66 -23.93 -6.56
CA SER A 256 -23.15 -25.09 -5.80
C SER A 256 -22.90 -24.98 -4.29
N LEU A 257 -21.87 -24.25 -3.87
CA LEU A 257 -21.47 -24.11 -2.46
C LEU A 257 -22.12 -22.90 -1.78
N LEU A 258 -22.20 -21.76 -2.47
CA LEU A 258 -22.65 -20.49 -1.88
C LEU A 258 -23.97 -19.96 -2.46
N GLY A 259 -24.48 -20.61 -3.52
CA GLY A 259 -25.67 -20.17 -4.26
C GLY A 259 -25.34 -19.23 -5.42
N THR A 260 -26.21 -19.24 -6.43
CA THR A 260 -26.02 -18.52 -7.69
C THR A 260 -25.88 -17.00 -7.52
N ARG A 261 -26.66 -16.39 -6.61
CA ARG A 261 -26.60 -14.94 -6.33
C ARG A 261 -25.27 -14.51 -5.69
N VAL A 262 -24.72 -15.32 -4.79
CA VAL A 262 -23.45 -15.02 -4.13
C VAL A 262 -22.29 -15.17 -5.11
N SER A 263 -22.32 -16.21 -5.96
CA SER A 263 -21.30 -16.45 -6.99
C SER A 263 -21.27 -15.34 -8.07
N SER A 264 -22.43 -14.77 -8.44
CA SER A 264 -22.48 -13.68 -9.41
C SER A 264 -21.93 -12.37 -8.83
N ILE A 265 -22.19 -12.10 -7.55
CA ILE A 265 -21.59 -10.97 -6.83
C ILE A 265 -20.07 -11.16 -6.72
N CYS A 266 -19.63 -12.36 -6.33
CA CYS A 266 -18.21 -12.70 -6.23
C CYS A 266 -17.47 -12.50 -7.55
N SER A 267 -18.00 -13.04 -8.65
CA SER A 267 -17.37 -12.90 -9.98
C SER A 267 -17.33 -11.46 -10.46
N LYS A 268 -18.41 -10.70 -10.26
CA LYS A 268 -18.43 -9.26 -10.57
C LYS A 268 -17.35 -8.52 -9.79
N GLU A 269 -17.21 -8.81 -8.50
CA GLU A 269 -16.25 -8.14 -7.62
C GLU A 269 -14.81 -8.44 -8.03
N VAL A 270 -14.46 -9.72 -8.22
CA VAL A 270 -13.11 -10.11 -8.63
C VAL A 270 -12.73 -9.45 -9.97
N ILE A 271 -13.64 -9.46 -10.94
CA ILE A 271 -13.40 -8.83 -12.24
C ILE A 271 -13.25 -7.31 -12.12
N SER A 272 -14.11 -6.67 -11.34
CA SER A 272 -14.04 -5.23 -11.11
C SER A 272 -12.72 -4.85 -10.45
N SER A 273 -12.29 -5.59 -9.44
CA SER A 273 -11.09 -5.29 -8.68
C SER A 273 -9.80 -5.59 -9.45
N ILE A 274 -9.80 -6.56 -10.38
CA ILE A 274 -8.70 -6.77 -11.35
C ILE A 274 -8.64 -5.59 -12.33
N ARG A 275 -9.78 -5.17 -12.87
CA ARG A 275 -9.85 -4.05 -13.83
C ARG A 275 -9.40 -2.74 -13.20
N GLU A 276 -9.83 -2.49 -11.97
CA GLU A 276 -9.50 -1.29 -11.20
C GLU A 276 -8.07 -1.28 -10.64
N LYS A 277 -7.30 -2.36 -10.88
CA LYS A 277 -5.90 -2.61 -10.48
C LYS A 277 -5.66 -2.61 -8.97
N ASP A 278 -6.70 -2.55 -8.15
CA ASP A 278 -6.59 -2.54 -6.69
C ASP A 278 -6.04 -3.87 -6.17
N VAL A 279 -6.54 -4.98 -6.70
CA VAL A 279 -6.07 -6.31 -6.35
C VAL A 279 -4.69 -6.57 -6.90
N LEU A 280 -4.37 -6.00 -8.06
CA LEU A 280 -3.10 -6.22 -8.75
C LEU A 280 -1.92 -5.66 -7.93
N SER A 281 -2.11 -4.52 -7.26
CA SER A 281 -1.12 -3.95 -6.33
C SER A 281 -0.89 -4.86 -5.12
N SER A 282 -1.97 -5.35 -4.50
CA SER A 282 -1.87 -6.24 -3.34
C SER A 282 -1.28 -7.61 -3.70
N ALA A 283 -1.65 -8.18 -4.85
CA ALA A 283 -1.13 -9.43 -5.37
C ALA A 283 0.36 -9.30 -5.67
N PHE A 284 0.77 -8.20 -6.31
CA PHE A 284 2.18 -7.92 -6.53
C PHE A 284 2.96 -7.88 -5.21
N SER A 285 2.44 -7.21 -4.17
CA SER A 285 3.11 -7.17 -2.87
C SER A 285 3.28 -8.56 -2.22
N THR A 286 2.27 -9.43 -2.30
CA THR A 286 2.37 -10.79 -1.75
C THR A 286 3.28 -11.70 -2.57
N PHE A 287 3.27 -11.58 -3.90
CA PHE A 287 4.21 -12.30 -4.74
C PHE A 287 5.65 -11.82 -4.52
N SER A 288 5.85 -10.53 -4.27
CA SER A 288 7.16 -9.99 -3.89
C SER A 288 7.64 -10.56 -2.54
N ILE A 289 6.77 -10.70 -1.54
CA ILE A 289 7.12 -11.36 -0.28
C ILE A 289 7.57 -12.81 -0.53
N ALA A 290 6.81 -13.57 -1.33
CA ALA A 290 7.19 -14.93 -1.70
C ALA A 290 8.55 -14.98 -2.41
N PHE A 291 8.78 -14.09 -3.37
CA PHE A 291 10.03 -14.02 -4.11
C PHE A 291 11.22 -13.67 -3.21
N ILE A 292 11.07 -12.70 -2.31
CA ILE A 292 12.11 -12.32 -1.34
C ILE A 292 12.47 -13.49 -0.44
N LEU A 293 11.49 -14.27 0.02
CA LEU A 293 11.75 -15.44 0.88
C LEU A 293 12.50 -16.54 0.15
N VAL A 294 12.12 -16.82 -1.11
CA VAL A 294 12.83 -17.79 -1.95
C VAL A 294 14.26 -17.32 -2.19
N PHE A 295 14.46 -16.04 -2.54
CA PHE A 295 15.79 -15.45 -2.71
C PHE A 295 16.62 -15.52 -1.42
N TRP A 296 16.01 -15.23 -0.27
CA TRP A 296 16.66 -15.29 1.04
C TRP A 296 17.10 -16.72 1.39
N TRP A 297 16.26 -17.72 1.10
CA TRP A 297 16.63 -19.13 1.23
C TRP A 297 17.89 -19.47 0.43
N PHE A 298 17.94 -19.07 -0.85
CA PHE A 298 19.11 -19.31 -1.69
C PHE A 298 20.37 -18.57 -1.25
N LYS A 299 20.23 -17.37 -0.67
CA LYS A 299 21.39 -16.54 -0.29
C LYS A 299 21.96 -16.88 1.08
N MET A 300 21.11 -17.13 2.08
CA MET A 300 21.55 -17.36 3.46
C MET A 300 21.66 -18.84 3.83
N GLY A 301 20.87 -19.72 3.20
CA GLY A 301 20.77 -21.12 3.64
C GLY A 301 20.36 -21.26 5.11
N ILE A 302 20.46 -22.47 5.65
CA ILE A 302 20.15 -22.72 7.06
C ILE A 302 21.21 -22.02 7.93
N PRO A 303 20.82 -21.08 8.82
CA PRO A 303 21.77 -20.40 9.67
C PRO A 303 22.51 -21.44 10.52
N SER A 304 23.84 -21.45 10.40
CA SER A 304 24.72 -22.36 11.14
C SER A 304 24.89 -21.96 12.61
N GLU A 305 24.58 -20.71 12.94
CA GLU A 305 24.65 -20.17 14.29
C GLU A 305 23.24 -19.89 14.83
N PRO A 306 22.95 -20.24 16.10
CA PRO A 306 21.70 -19.85 16.74
C PRO A 306 21.65 -18.34 16.89
N ILE A 307 20.58 -17.71 16.39
CA ILE A 307 20.33 -16.28 16.54
C ILE A 307 19.71 -16.08 17.93
N GLY A 308 20.55 -15.84 18.94
CA GLY A 308 20.14 -15.74 20.34
C GLY A 308 19.71 -17.10 20.91
N ASP A 309 18.61 -17.14 21.66
CA ASP A 309 18.08 -18.37 22.31
C ASP A 309 17.13 -19.18 21.41
N LEU A 310 16.90 -18.75 20.16
CA LEU A 310 16.02 -19.46 19.23
C LEU A 310 16.78 -20.61 18.57
N PRO A 311 16.31 -21.87 18.68
CA PRO A 311 16.93 -22.97 17.98
C PRO A 311 16.85 -22.74 16.46
N SER A 312 17.95 -23.03 15.75
CA SER A 312 18.07 -22.83 14.30
C SER A 312 16.98 -23.54 13.50
N SER A 313 16.36 -24.59 14.05
CA SER A 313 15.23 -25.32 13.48
C SER A 313 13.92 -24.53 13.42
N LEU A 314 13.72 -23.51 14.26
CA LEU A 314 12.49 -22.70 14.32
C LEU A 314 12.56 -21.41 13.48
N TYR A 315 13.74 -21.08 12.95
CA TYR A 315 13.96 -19.85 12.19
C TYR A 315 13.07 -19.75 10.94
N TYR A 316 13.11 -20.77 10.08
CA TYR A 316 12.31 -20.80 8.85
C TYR A 316 10.80 -20.98 9.09
N PRO A 317 10.35 -21.85 10.00
CA PRO A 317 8.96 -21.88 10.45
C PRO A 317 8.44 -20.51 10.90
N GLY A 318 9.24 -19.77 11.67
CA GLY A 318 8.92 -18.42 12.14
C GLY A 318 8.82 -17.41 11.00
N MET A 319 9.82 -17.37 10.10
CA MET A 319 9.78 -16.49 8.92
C MET A 319 8.59 -16.80 8.00
N LEU A 320 8.28 -18.08 7.80
CA LEU A 320 7.13 -18.51 7.01
C LEU A 320 5.81 -18.07 7.68
N ALA A 321 5.67 -18.21 9.00
CA ALA A 321 4.49 -17.74 9.73
C ALA A 321 4.30 -16.21 9.61
N ILE A 322 5.36 -15.43 9.79
CA ILE A 322 5.32 -13.96 9.69
C ILE A 322 4.96 -13.51 8.28
N SER A 323 5.56 -14.14 7.26
CA SER A 323 5.29 -13.79 5.87
C SER A 323 3.88 -14.17 5.40
N MET A 324 3.36 -15.32 5.81
CA MET A 324 1.96 -15.68 5.57
C MET A 324 1.00 -14.72 6.26
N TYR A 325 1.30 -14.31 7.50
CA TYR A 325 0.52 -13.29 8.20
C TYR A 325 0.53 -11.96 7.43
N MET A 326 1.71 -11.48 7.02
CA MET A 326 1.83 -10.24 6.23
C MET A 326 1.07 -10.34 4.90
N GLY A 327 1.14 -11.48 4.21
CA GLY A 327 0.36 -11.73 3.00
C GLY A 327 -1.15 -11.65 3.26
N ALA A 328 -1.63 -12.29 4.33
CA ALA A 328 -3.03 -12.28 4.71
C ALA A 328 -3.51 -10.89 5.16
N LEU A 329 -2.69 -10.12 5.87
CA LEU A 329 -2.98 -8.74 6.25
C LEU A 329 -3.15 -7.86 5.01
N LEU A 330 -2.22 -7.93 4.05
CA LEU A 330 -2.27 -7.09 2.85
C LEU A 330 -3.46 -7.44 1.94
N GLN A 331 -3.79 -8.71 1.78
CA GLN A 331 -4.84 -9.15 0.84
C GLN A 331 -6.23 -9.27 1.46
N CYS A 332 -6.33 -9.59 2.75
CA CYS A 332 -7.61 -9.84 3.40
C CYS A 332 -8.05 -8.66 4.26
N THR A 333 -7.24 -8.24 5.25
CA THR A 333 -7.68 -7.18 6.18
C THR A 333 -7.68 -5.82 5.50
N MET A 334 -6.59 -5.48 4.81
CA MET A 334 -6.44 -4.17 4.17
C MET A 334 -7.42 -4.00 3.02
N LEU A 335 -7.42 -4.89 2.03
CA LEU A 335 -8.42 -4.81 0.95
C LEU A 335 -9.86 -4.97 1.45
N GLY A 336 -10.09 -5.83 2.44
CA GLY A 336 -11.42 -6.00 3.03
C GLY A 336 -11.93 -4.71 3.66
N SER A 337 -11.05 -3.92 4.26
CA SER A 337 -11.41 -2.65 4.89
C SER A 337 -11.80 -1.55 3.89
N THR A 338 -11.49 -1.70 2.60
CA THR A 338 -11.78 -0.70 1.56
C THR A 338 -12.95 -1.08 0.66
N ILE A 339 -13.39 -2.35 0.72
CA ILE A 339 -14.29 -2.96 -0.27
C ILE A 339 -15.67 -2.30 -0.39
N LEU A 340 -16.12 -1.62 0.66
CA LEU A 340 -17.39 -0.86 0.66
C LEU A 340 -17.17 0.62 0.37
N GLY A 341 -16.05 1.19 0.83
CA GLY A 341 -15.72 2.58 0.57
C GLY A 341 -15.50 2.86 -0.93
N VAL A 342 -14.91 1.90 -1.65
CA VAL A 342 -14.69 2.00 -3.12
C VAL A 342 -16.03 2.07 -3.89
N GLU A 343 -17.08 1.44 -3.39
CA GLU A 343 -18.38 1.41 -4.07
C GLU A 343 -19.17 2.71 -3.93
N GLY A 344 -18.98 3.45 -2.84
CA GLY A 344 -19.49 4.81 -2.64
C GLY A 344 -20.92 5.02 -3.17
N LYS A 345 -21.07 5.90 -4.17
CA LYS A 345 -22.37 6.27 -4.78
C LYS A 345 -23.07 5.13 -5.53
N ARG A 346 -22.38 4.06 -5.92
CA ARG A 346 -22.98 2.89 -6.61
C ARG A 346 -23.82 2.03 -5.67
N MET A 347 -23.65 2.22 -4.36
CA MET A 347 -24.43 1.59 -3.31
C MET A 347 -25.93 1.92 -3.41
N TRP A 348 -26.31 3.07 -4.00
CA TRP A 348 -27.71 3.42 -4.27
C TRP A 348 -28.41 2.38 -5.15
N ILE A 349 -27.73 1.84 -6.17
CA ILE A 349 -28.30 0.84 -7.08
C ILE A 349 -28.58 -0.48 -6.35
N MET A 350 -27.87 -0.74 -5.24
CA MET A 350 -28.13 -1.88 -4.37
C MET A 350 -29.30 -1.66 -3.42
N LYS A 351 -29.72 -0.41 -3.15
CA LYS A 351 -30.98 -0.09 -2.44
C LYS A 351 -32.21 -0.43 -3.29
N SER A 352 -32.15 -0.20 -4.60
CA SER A 352 -33.28 -0.44 -5.51
C SER A 352 -33.48 -1.91 -5.89
N ASN A 353 -32.47 -2.77 -5.69
CA ASN A 353 -32.56 -4.20 -5.98
C ASN A 353 -32.91 -4.99 -4.72
N PRO A 354 -33.83 -5.97 -4.78
CA PRO A 354 -34.26 -6.77 -3.63
C PRO A 354 -33.21 -7.87 -3.29
N VAL A 355 -31.98 -7.47 -2.97
CA VAL A 355 -30.93 -8.39 -2.56
C VAL A 355 -30.62 -8.15 -1.09
N GLU A 356 -30.71 -9.19 -0.28
CA GLU A 356 -30.39 -9.13 1.14
C GLU A 356 -28.93 -8.71 1.37
N SER A 357 -28.71 -7.78 2.30
CA SER A 357 -27.38 -7.29 2.68
C SER A 357 -26.42 -8.42 3.11
N ILE A 358 -26.95 -9.51 3.65
CA ILE A 358 -26.15 -10.68 4.06
C ILE A 358 -25.56 -11.38 2.82
N LEU A 359 -26.32 -11.51 1.74
CA LEU A 359 -25.86 -12.12 0.50
C LEU A 359 -24.77 -11.28 -0.17
N ILE A 360 -24.90 -9.95 -0.10
CA ILE A 360 -23.90 -9.00 -0.61
C ILE A 360 -22.59 -9.16 0.17
N MET A 361 -22.64 -9.16 1.50
CA MET A 361 -21.44 -9.35 2.34
C MET A 361 -20.81 -10.72 2.17
N LYS A 362 -21.60 -11.79 2.05
CA LYS A 362 -21.10 -13.12 1.72
C LYS A 362 -20.39 -13.14 0.35
N GLY A 363 -20.95 -12.47 -0.65
CA GLY A 363 -20.36 -12.36 -1.99
C GLY A 363 -19.01 -11.63 -1.95
N LYS A 364 -18.95 -10.50 -1.25
CA LYS A 364 -17.71 -9.73 -1.06
C LYS A 364 -16.65 -10.51 -0.26
N ALA A 365 -17.06 -11.23 0.78
CA ALA A 365 -16.18 -12.11 1.53
C ALA A 365 -15.57 -13.21 0.67
N SER A 366 -16.41 -13.88 -0.12
CA SER A 366 -15.94 -14.93 -1.02
C SER A 366 -14.99 -14.39 -2.09
N ALA A 367 -15.21 -13.16 -2.59
CA ALA A 367 -14.30 -12.52 -3.52
C ALA A 367 -12.92 -12.29 -2.90
N LEU A 368 -12.86 -11.76 -1.67
CA LEU A 368 -11.59 -11.53 -0.96
C LEU A 368 -10.81 -12.84 -0.75
N ILE A 369 -11.49 -13.91 -0.33
CA ILE A 369 -10.86 -15.23 -0.15
C ILE A 369 -10.28 -15.73 -1.47
N MET A 370 -11.04 -15.65 -2.56
CA MET A 370 -10.60 -16.10 -3.89
C MET A 370 -9.42 -15.29 -4.44
N MET A 371 -9.35 -13.99 -4.10
CA MET A 371 -8.24 -13.12 -4.51
C MET A 371 -6.99 -13.34 -3.66
N ALA A 372 -7.13 -13.69 -2.38
CA ALA A 372 -6.01 -13.89 -1.47
C ALA A 372 -5.36 -15.28 -1.61
N LEU A 373 -6.13 -16.30 -1.98
CA LEU A 373 -5.70 -17.70 -2.07
C LEU A 373 -4.43 -17.90 -2.94
N PRO A 374 -4.34 -17.35 -4.17
CA PRO A 374 -3.16 -17.53 -5.02
C PRO A 374 -1.89 -16.92 -4.41
N GLY A 375 -2.01 -15.78 -3.72
CA GLY A 375 -0.88 -15.10 -3.10
C GLY A 375 -0.34 -15.89 -1.90
N LEU A 376 -1.21 -16.39 -1.04
CA LEU A 376 -0.80 -17.19 0.13
C LEU A 376 -0.25 -18.56 -0.25
N ILE A 377 -0.80 -19.22 -1.28
CA ILE A 377 -0.22 -20.46 -1.81
C ILE A 377 1.21 -20.24 -2.32
N ALA A 378 1.45 -19.11 -2.99
CA ALA A 378 2.76 -18.78 -3.50
C ALA A 378 3.80 -18.51 -2.40
N ILE A 379 3.37 -18.10 -1.20
CA ILE A 379 4.26 -18.00 -0.03
C ILE A 379 4.48 -19.39 0.60
N TRP A 380 3.40 -20.13 0.82
CA TRP A 380 3.43 -21.39 1.58
C TRP A 380 4.18 -22.52 0.87
N LEU A 381 3.75 -22.92 -0.33
CA LEU A 381 4.24 -24.15 -0.96
C LEU A 381 5.73 -24.10 -1.35
N PRO A 382 6.25 -23.05 -2.00
CA PRO A 382 7.63 -23.05 -2.48
C PRO A 382 8.64 -23.18 -1.34
N ILE A 383 8.43 -22.48 -0.23
CA ILE A 383 9.35 -22.49 0.91
C ILE A 383 9.29 -23.85 1.63
N CYS A 384 8.11 -24.42 1.82
CA CYS A 384 7.97 -25.74 2.43
C CYS A 384 8.71 -26.84 1.63
N ILE A 385 8.69 -26.74 0.29
CA ILE A 385 9.40 -27.68 -0.59
C ILE A 385 10.91 -27.42 -0.53
N LEU A 386 11.35 -26.17 -0.64
CA LEU A 386 12.77 -25.79 -0.61
C LEU A 386 13.44 -26.13 0.73
N ALA A 387 12.71 -25.96 1.84
CA ALA A 387 13.20 -26.27 3.18
C ALA A 387 13.14 -27.78 3.53
N GLY A 388 12.58 -28.62 2.67
CA GLY A 388 12.50 -30.07 2.90
C GLY A 388 11.68 -30.47 4.12
N PHE A 389 10.64 -29.71 4.46
CA PHE A 389 9.83 -30.00 5.65
C PHE A 389 9.05 -31.31 5.51
N PRO A 390 8.85 -32.06 6.62
CA PRO A 390 8.05 -33.27 6.61
C PRO A 390 6.59 -32.93 6.26
N LEU A 391 5.92 -33.85 5.57
CA LEU A 391 4.56 -33.65 5.04
C LEU A 391 3.55 -33.22 6.12
N LYS A 392 3.70 -33.70 7.36
CA LYS A 392 2.85 -33.28 8.49
C LYS A 392 2.99 -31.78 8.80
N VAL A 393 4.21 -31.23 8.74
CA VAL A 393 4.47 -29.81 9.00
C VAL A 393 4.00 -28.95 7.82
N THR A 394 4.14 -29.44 6.59
CA THR A 394 3.64 -28.69 5.41
C THR A 394 2.11 -28.59 5.44
N LEU A 395 1.41 -29.67 5.78
CA LEU A 395 -0.05 -29.66 5.98
C LEU A 395 -0.49 -28.71 7.09
N PHE A 396 0.22 -28.70 8.22
CA PHE A 396 -0.07 -27.77 9.32
C PHE A 396 0.01 -26.30 8.88
N PHE A 397 1.01 -25.94 8.07
CA PHE A 397 1.06 -24.59 7.50
C PHE A 397 -0.08 -24.30 6.52
N GLY A 398 -0.60 -25.30 5.82
CA GLY A 398 -1.84 -25.17 5.05
C GLY A 398 -3.07 -24.85 5.91
N GLU A 399 -3.18 -25.47 7.09
CA GLU A 399 -4.22 -25.13 8.07
C GLU A 399 -4.04 -23.71 8.62
N CYS A 400 -2.80 -23.29 8.88
CA CYS A 400 -2.48 -21.91 9.25
C CYS A 400 -2.90 -20.90 8.16
N VAL A 401 -2.73 -21.23 6.88
CA VAL A 401 -3.23 -20.40 5.77
C VAL A 401 -4.75 -20.25 5.81
N LEU A 402 -5.49 -21.33 6.06
CA LEU A 402 -6.96 -21.28 6.20
C LEU A 402 -7.40 -20.46 7.40
N ILE A 403 -6.75 -20.64 8.55
CA ILE A 403 -6.96 -19.84 9.76
C ILE A 403 -6.79 -18.35 9.46
N LEU A 404 -5.64 -17.99 8.87
CA LEU A 404 -5.32 -16.62 8.52
C LEU A 404 -6.29 -16.03 7.50
N LEU A 405 -6.69 -16.80 6.48
CA LEU A 405 -7.68 -16.39 5.49
C LEU A 405 -9.01 -16.04 6.17
N PHE A 406 -9.59 -16.94 6.96
CA PHE A 406 -10.91 -16.73 7.54
C PHE A 406 -10.91 -15.63 8.61
N CYS A 407 -9.92 -15.62 9.50
CA CYS A 407 -9.82 -14.61 10.54
C CYS A 407 -9.65 -13.21 9.94
N ASN A 408 -8.71 -13.03 9.02
CA ASN A 408 -8.40 -11.72 8.45
C ASN A 408 -9.48 -11.21 7.49
N THR A 409 -10.13 -12.09 6.73
CA THR A 409 -11.26 -11.68 5.88
C THR A 409 -12.47 -11.27 6.73
N GLY A 410 -12.76 -11.99 7.82
CA GLY A 410 -13.81 -11.61 8.77
C GLY A 410 -13.59 -10.24 9.38
N LEU A 411 -12.39 -9.99 9.91
CA LEU A 411 -12.00 -8.69 10.48
C LEU A 411 -12.00 -7.58 9.44
N GLY A 412 -11.47 -7.83 8.25
CA GLY A 412 -11.40 -6.85 7.16
C GLY A 412 -12.77 -6.36 6.72
N ILE A 413 -13.73 -7.28 6.51
CA ILE A 413 -15.09 -6.94 6.06
C ILE A 413 -15.88 -6.24 7.16
N TRP A 414 -15.73 -6.71 8.41
CA TRP A 414 -16.33 -6.02 9.54
C TRP A 414 -15.84 -4.57 9.63
N ALA A 415 -14.53 -4.36 9.61
CA ALA A 415 -13.97 -3.02 9.69
C ALA A 415 -14.31 -2.14 8.48
N GLY A 416 -14.33 -2.72 7.27
CA GLY A 416 -14.71 -2.01 6.05
C GLY A 416 -16.16 -1.57 6.04
N SER A 417 -17.02 -2.23 6.82
CA SER A 417 -18.39 -1.77 7.05
C SER A 417 -18.48 -0.79 8.22
N ALA A 418 -17.87 -1.08 9.37
CA ALA A 418 -17.99 -0.23 10.55
C ALA A 418 -17.33 1.15 10.39
N PHE A 419 -16.25 1.21 9.60
CA PHE A 419 -15.45 2.42 9.38
C PHE A 419 -15.37 2.80 7.90
N ALA A 420 -16.46 2.57 7.15
CA ALA A 420 -16.52 2.89 5.73
C ALA A 420 -16.24 4.38 5.49
N ASN A 421 -15.20 4.69 4.70
CA ASN A 421 -14.96 6.03 4.20
C ASN A 421 -15.55 6.15 2.79
N PHE A 422 -16.40 7.15 2.54
CA PHE A 422 -17.01 7.36 1.22
C PHE A 422 -16.37 8.51 0.43
N GLU A 423 -15.26 9.06 0.92
CA GLU A 423 -14.53 10.09 0.19
C GLU A 423 -13.84 9.52 -1.06
N GLU A 424 -14.23 10.04 -2.23
CA GLU A 424 -13.68 9.64 -3.54
C GLU A 424 -12.16 9.90 -3.64
N SER A 425 -11.61 10.86 -2.87
CA SER A 425 -10.18 11.17 -2.85
C SER A 425 -9.33 10.06 -2.22
N ASP A 426 -9.87 9.35 -1.24
CA ASP A 426 -9.15 8.30 -0.50
C ASP A 426 -9.50 6.90 -1.00
N ARG A 427 -10.31 6.82 -2.07
CA ARG A 427 -10.73 5.57 -2.73
C ARG A 427 -11.34 4.57 -1.73
N GLY A 428 -12.03 5.08 -0.72
CA GLY A 428 -12.65 4.23 0.28
C GLY A 428 -11.72 3.63 1.33
N ASN A 429 -10.44 4.01 1.33
CA ASN A 429 -9.52 3.57 2.35
C ASN A 429 -9.97 4.10 3.71
N PRO A 430 -10.02 3.24 4.76
CA PRO A 430 -10.20 3.74 6.11
C PRO A 430 -8.99 4.61 6.47
N ASP A 431 -9.17 5.54 7.39
CA ASP A 431 -8.09 6.43 7.79
C ASP A 431 -6.87 5.67 8.33
N ILE A 432 -5.69 6.29 8.22
CA ILE A 432 -4.40 5.70 8.60
C ILE A 432 -4.43 5.13 10.03
N LEU A 433 -5.10 5.80 10.98
CA LEU A 433 -5.29 5.30 12.34
C LEU A 433 -6.09 4.01 12.40
N VAL A 434 -7.21 3.96 11.69
CA VAL A 434 -8.05 2.76 11.66
C VAL A 434 -7.26 1.64 10.99
N GLN A 435 -6.49 1.93 9.94
CA GLN A 435 -5.58 0.95 9.33
C GLN A 435 -4.55 0.43 10.33
N PHE A 436 -3.85 1.28 11.08
CA PHE A 436 -2.88 0.84 12.08
C PHE A 436 -3.52 0.04 13.22
N MET A 437 -4.66 0.50 13.76
CA MET A 437 -5.40 -0.26 14.77
C MET A 437 -5.90 -1.59 14.21
N LEU A 438 -6.32 -1.63 12.95
CA LEU A 438 -6.72 -2.85 12.26
C LEU A 438 -5.52 -3.80 12.09
N MET A 439 -4.35 -3.31 11.70
CA MET A 439 -3.12 -4.11 11.63
C MET A 439 -2.73 -4.68 13.00
N GLY A 440 -2.83 -3.88 14.06
CA GLY A 440 -2.50 -4.30 15.42
C GLY A 440 -3.50 -5.32 15.96
N THR A 441 -4.79 -5.07 15.78
CA THR A 441 -5.86 -6.01 16.19
C THR A 441 -5.83 -7.30 15.37
N SER A 442 -5.55 -7.24 14.06
CA SER A 442 -5.35 -8.45 13.26
C SER A 442 -4.14 -9.24 13.73
N ALA A 443 -3.02 -8.58 14.07
CA ALA A 443 -1.83 -9.24 14.60
C ALA A 443 -2.14 -9.95 15.92
N PHE A 444 -2.80 -9.24 16.84
CA PHE A 444 -3.15 -9.78 18.15
C PHE A 444 -4.10 -10.98 18.04
N ILE A 445 -5.19 -10.86 17.29
CA ILE A 445 -6.16 -11.95 17.15
C ILE A 445 -5.55 -13.15 16.41
N SER A 446 -4.84 -12.91 15.30
CA SER A 446 -4.19 -13.99 14.55
C SER A 446 -3.10 -14.69 15.34
N SER A 447 -2.30 -13.96 16.13
CA SER A 447 -1.27 -14.56 16.99
C SER A 447 -1.88 -15.47 18.05
N ILE A 448 -2.95 -15.05 18.73
CA ILE A 448 -3.63 -15.90 19.73
C ILE A 448 -4.13 -17.20 19.09
N ILE A 449 -4.76 -17.10 17.91
CA ILE A 449 -5.34 -18.25 17.22
C ILE A 449 -4.25 -19.18 16.65
N LEU A 450 -3.07 -18.67 16.30
CA LEU A 450 -1.97 -19.47 15.74
C LEU A 450 -1.03 -20.04 16.81
N ILE A 451 -0.80 -19.35 17.93
CA ILE A 451 0.11 -19.81 18.99
C ILE A 451 -0.40 -21.11 19.62
N LEU A 452 -1.71 -21.20 19.90
CA LEU A 452 -2.29 -22.39 20.51
C LEU A 452 -2.06 -23.67 19.68
N PRO A 453 -2.45 -23.76 18.40
CA PRO A 453 -2.16 -24.95 17.59
C PRO A 453 -0.66 -25.15 17.37
N ALA A 454 0.14 -24.09 17.27
CA ALA A 454 1.59 -24.20 17.12
C ALA A 454 2.27 -24.82 18.36
N THR A 455 1.85 -24.47 19.57
CA THR A 455 2.39 -25.07 20.81
C THR A 455 2.08 -26.56 20.91
N VAL A 456 0.87 -26.98 20.51
CA VAL A 456 0.49 -28.39 20.47
C VAL A 456 1.30 -29.15 19.41
N MET A 457 1.54 -28.54 18.25
CA MET A 457 2.35 -29.11 17.17
C MET A 457 3.80 -29.37 17.60
N LEU A 458 4.38 -28.50 18.43
CA LEU A 458 5.72 -28.69 18.98
C LEU A 458 5.80 -29.88 19.96
N TRP A 459 4.71 -30.24 20.62
CA TRP A 459 4.65 -31.39 21.53
C TRP A 459 4.35 -32.70 20.79
N ASN A 460 3.36 -32.70 19.90
CA ASN A 460 3.01 -33.88 19.10
C ASN A 460 2.39 -33.46 17.76
N HIS A 461 2.99 -33.94 16.67
CA HIS A 461 2.63 -33.54 15.31
C HIS A 461 1.19 -33.96 14.93
N ASP A 462 0.71 -35.11 15.40
CA ASP A 462 -0.62 -35.61 15.03
C ASP A 462 -1.74 -34.87 15.80
N LEU A 463 -1.48 -34.56 17.07
CA LEU A 463 -2.38 -33.71 17.87
C LEU A 463 -2.36 -32.26 17.38
N GLY A 464 -1.22 -31.78 16.87
CA GLY A 464 -1.06 -30.45 16.29
C GLY A 464 -1.95 -30.24 15.05
N LEU A 465 -1.98 -31.20 14.13
CA LEU A 465 -2.89 -31.18 12.97
C LEU A 465 -4.36 -31.19 13.38
N PHE A 466 -4.72 -32.01 14.38
CA PHE A 466 -6.10 -32.01 14.89
C PHE A 466 -6.48 -30.66 15.51
N ALA A 467 -5.56 -30.05 16.27
CA ALA A 467 -5.75 -28.72 16.82
C ALA A 467 -5.88 -27.66 15.72
N GLY A 468 -5.02 -27.69 14.69
CA GLY A 468 -5.09 -26.76 13.56
C GLY A 468 -6.42 -26.84 12.81
N LEU A 469 -6.97 -28.05 12.59
CA LEU A 469 -8.32 -28.22 12.05
C LEU A 469 -9.40 -27.57 12.94
N ILE A 470 -9.37 -27.78 14.26
CA ILE A 470 -10.31 -27.15 15.19
C ILE A 470 -10.24 -25.63 15.08
N PHE A 471 -9.03 -25.06 15.10
CA PHE A 471 -8.84 -23.61 14.99
C PHE A 471 -9.21 -23.06 13.61
N SER A 472 -9.14 -23.87 12.55
CA SER A 472 -9.68 -23.49 11.23
C SER A 472 -11.20 -23.32 11.27
N PHE A 473 -11.93 -24.20 11.98
CA PHE A 473 -13.37 -24.07 12.21
C PHE A 473 -13.71 -22.85 13.10
N VAL A 474 -12.94 -22.61 14.16
CA VAL A 474 -13.10 -21.39 14.99
C VAL A 474 -12.91 -20.14 14.13
N SER A 475 -11.88 -20.11 13.28
CA SER A 475 -11.62 -19.00 12.36
C SER A 475 -12.75 -18.81 11.33
N PHE A 476 -13.37 -19.89 10.86
CA PHE A 476 -14.57 -19.82 10.03
C PHE A 476 -15.76 -19.21 10.80
N GLY A 477 -15.89 -19.50 12.09
CA GLY A 477 -16.83 -18.84 12.98
C GLY A 477 -16.61 -17.31 13.06
N ILE A 478 -15.35 -16.86 13.15
CA ILE A 478 -14.98 -15.44 13.13
C ILE A 478 -15.39 -14.79 11.80
N LEU A 479 -15.13 -15.45 10.67
CA LEU A 479 -15.58 -14.98 9.35
C LEU A 479 -17.10 -14.79 9.32
N PHE A 480 -17.85 -15.78 9.80
CA PHE A 480 -19.31 -15.72 9.81
C PHE A 480 -19.86 -14.61 10.71
N ALA A 481 -19.27 -14.44 11.89
CA ALA A 481 -19.59 -13.33 12.79
C ALA A 481 -19.27 -11.98 12.14
N GLY A 482 -18.11 -11.85 11.48
CA GLY A 482 -17.71 -10.67 10.73
C GLY A 482 -18.68 -10.32 9.61
N ILE A 483 -19.13 -11.30 8.82
CA ILE A 483 -20.14 -11.11 7.76
C ILE A 483 -21.48 -10.64 8.33
N ARG A 484 -21.95 -11.23 9.43
CA ARG A 484 -23.21 -10.84 10.08
C ARG A 484 -23.14 -9.42 10.63
N ALA A 485 -22.09 -9.11 11.38
CA ALA A 485 -21.86 -7.78 11.92
C ALA A 485 -21.69 -6.74 10.81
N ALA A 486 -21.00 -7.10 9.72
CA ALA A 486 -20.89 -6.23 8.57
C ALA A 486 -22.22 -5.97 7.88
N SER A 487 -23.09 -6.98 7.83
CA SER A 487 -24.43 -6.83 7.28
C SER A 487 -25.31 -5.90 8.10
N SER A 488 -25.22 -5.95 9.43
CA SER A 488 -25.94 -5.01 10.30
C SER A 488 -25.40 -3.59 10.17
N SER A 489 -24.08 -3.41 10.18
CA SER A 489 -23.45 -2.09 9.98
C SER A 489 -23.76 -1.52 8.59
N TYR A 490 -23.81 -2.38 7.57
CA TYR A 490 -24.26 -1.98 6.24
C TYR A 490 -25.70 -1.49 6.25
N LYS A 491 -26.61 -2.10 7.01
CA LYS A 491 -27.97 -1.56 7.13
C LYS A 491 -27.98 -0.20 7.83
N SER A 492 -27.23 -0.03 8.92
CA SER A 492 -27.21 1.23 9.68
C SER A 492 -26.59 2.38 8.89
N ILE A 493 -25.49 2.16 8.17
CA ILE A 493 -24.86 3.17 7.32
C ILE A 493 -25.88 3.77 6.34
N PHE A 494 -26.73 2.93 5.73
CA PHE A 494 -27.72 3.40 4.76
C PHE A 494 -28.90 4.12 5.40
N ILE A 495 -29.27 3.75 6.63
CA ILE A 495 -30.28 4.46 7.42
C ILE A 495 -29.76 5.83 7.86
N ASP A 496 -28.51 5.91 8.35
CA ASP A 496 -27.95 7.15 8.90
C ASP A 496 -27.46 8.14 7.83
N SER A 497 -27.00 7.67 6.66
CA SER A 497 -26.46 8.55 5.60
C SER A 497 -27.47 8.94 4.51
N TYR A 498 -28.56 8.18 4.35
CA TYR A 498 -29.57 8.39 3.30
C TYR A 498 -31.01 8.11 3.77
N GLY A 499 -31.23 8.00 5.08
CA GLY A 499 -32.56 7.92 5.68
C GLY A 499 -33.20 9.30 5.80
N VAL A 500 -34.46 9.34 5.41
CA VAL A 500 -35.41 10.45 5.61
C VAL A 500 -35.66 10.68 7.09
#